data_AF-A0A520HWE3-F1
#
_entry.id   AF-A0A520HWE3-F1
#
_cell.length_a   1.000
_cell.length_b   1.000
_cell.length_c   1.000
_cell.angle_alpha   90.00
_cell.angle_beta   90.00
_cell.angle_gamma   90.00
#
_symmetry.space_group_name_H-M   'P 1'
#
loop_
_entity.id
_entity.type
_entity.pdbx_description
1 polymer ?
#
loop_
_entity_poly.entity_id
_entity_poly.type
_entity_poly.pdbx_seq_one_letter_code
_entity_poly.pdbx_strand_id
1 'polypeptide(L)'
;FLEGAQAAYRMTLEAFWKGDADTLADLAEDDVRTAFVEAIAAREAAGETLDNRLVTIERAVIADASVSGREARISVRFDADIAAITRNEAGEVIAGSLTDAVETHDIWTFVRTLKSAGPNWKLADTDEA
;
A
#
# COMPACT_ATOMS: atom_id res chain seq x y z
N PHE A 1 15.98 -2.08 -6.30
CA PHE A 1 15.15 -1.71 -5.14
C PHE A 1 13.94 -0.92 -5.59
N LEU A 2 14.08 0.29 -6.15
CA LEU A 2 12.94 1.14 -6.56
C LEU A 2 11.89 0.44 -7.44
N GLU A 3 12.30 -0.31 -8.47
CA GLU A 3 11.35 -1.10 -9.29
C GLU A 3 10.56 -2.12 -8.45
N GLY A 4 11.22 -2.78 -7.50
CA GLY A 4 10.57 -3.68 -6.55
C GLY A 4 9.66 -2.94 -5.56
N ALA A 5 10.02 -1.71 -5.17
CA ALA A 5 9.18 -0.86 -4.32
C ALA A 5 7.91 -0.41 -5.07
N GLN A 6 8.01 -0.06 -6.36
CA GLN A 6 6.84 0.22 -7.22
C GLN A 6 5.94 -1.01 -7.38
N ALA A 7 6.52 -2.20 -7.56
CA ALA A 7 5.77 -3.44 -7.63
C ALA A 7 5.05 -3.73 -6.29
N ALA A 8 5.75 -3.58 -5.16
CA ALA A 8 5.18 -3.74 -3.83
C ALA A 8 4.06 -2.72 -3.57
N TYR A 9 4.24 -1.45 -3.95
CA TYR A 9 3.22 -0.41 -3.84
C TYR A 9 1.92 -0.82 -4.54
N ARG A 10 2.01 -1.25 -5.81
CA ARG A 10 0.87 -1.78 -6.57
C ARG A 10 0.23 -2.98 -5.89
N MET A 11 1.03 -3.99 -5.53
CA MET A 11 0.52 -5.24 -4.95
C MET A 11 -0.17 -5.01 -3.62
N THR A 12 0.40 -4.18 -2.74
CA THR A 12 -0.17 -3.85 -1.43
C THR A 12 -1.51 -3.12 -1.59
N LEU A 13 -1.59 -2.11 -2.46
CA LEU A 13 -2.85 -1.40 -2.71
C LEU A 13 -3.93 -2.34 -3.25
N GLU A 14 -3.59 -3.15 -4.24
CA GLU A 14 -4.54 -4.12 -4.81
C GLU A 14 -5.00 -5.16 -3.79
N ALA A 15 -4.08 -5.68 -2.96
CA ALA A 15 -4.40 -6.62 -1.90
C ALA A 15 -5.31 -5.98 -0.84
N PHE A 16 -5.00 -4.74 -0.43
CA PHE A 16 -5.83 -3.99 0.52
C PHE A 16 -7.25 -3.78 -0.02
N TRP A 17 -7.40 -3.31 -1.26
CA TRP A 17 -8.72 -3.09 -1.86
C TRP A 17 -9.53 -4.39 -1.98
N LYS A 18 -8.88 -5.52 -2.31
CA LYS A 18 -9.51 -6.83 -2.41
C LYS A 18 -9.74 -7.54 -1.06
N GLY A 19 -9.20 -7.03 0.04
CA GLY A 19 -9.24 -7.71 1.33
C GLY A 19 -8.32 -8.94 1.43
N ASP A 20 -7.27 -9.02 0.61
CA ASP A 20 -6.33 -10.14 0.57
C ASP A 20 -5.27 -10.02 1.69
N ALA A 21 -5.66 -10.43 2.90
CA ALA A 21 -4.80 -10.39 4.09
C ALA A 21 -3.55 -11.27 3.97
N ASP A 22 -3.61 -12.37 3.20
CA ASP A 22 -2.48 -13.28 3.02
C ASP A 22 -1.35 -12.60 2.23
N THR A 23 -1.69 -11.94 1.11
CA THR A 23 -0.72 -11.15 0.35
C THR A 23 -0.13 -10.02 1.19
N LEU A 24 -0.95 -9.35 2.02
CA LEU A 24 -0.46 -8.30 2.91
C LEU A 24 0.52 -8.82 3.97
N ALA A 25 0.32 -10.06 4.46
CA ALA A 25 1.24 -10.70 5.40
C ALA A 25 2.63 -10.96 4.78
N ASP A 26 2.70 -11.17 3.47
CA ASP A 26 3.95 -11.35 2.74
C ASP A 26 4.64 -10.03 2.39
N LEU A 27 3.92 -8.91 2.34
CA LEU A 27 4.45 -7.61 1.92
C LEU A 27 4.77 -6.66 3.07
N ALA A 28 4.08 -6.75 4.21
CA ALA A 28 4.20 -5.82 5.33
C ALA A 28 4.84 -6.45 6.57
N GLU A 29 5.37 -5.61 7.46
CA GLU A 29 5.67 -5.94 8.85
C GLU A 29 4.36 -6.18 9.64
N ASP A 30 4.46 -6.82 10.80
CA ASP A 30 3.29 -7.29 11.56
C ASP A 30 2.35 -6.17 12.00
N ASP A 31 2.89 -5.02 12.38
CA ASP A 31 2.16 -3.84 12.82
C ASP A 31 1.36 -3.19 11.67
N VAL A 32 2.01 -2.93 10.54
CA VAL A 32 1.36 -2.40 9.33
C VAL A 32 0.32 -3.37 8.79
N ARG A 33 0.63 -4.68 8.78
CA ARG A 33 -0.36 -5.71 8.40
C ARG A 33 -1.60 -5.64 9.30
N THR A 34 -1.39 -5.52 10.61
CA THR A 34 -2.51 -5.47 11.57
C THR A 34 -3.42 -4.29 11.27
N ALA A 35 -2.85 -3.10 11.04
CA ALA A 35 -3.61 -1.92 10.66
C ALA A 35 -4.42 -2.12 9.36
N PHE A 36 -3.84 -2.75 8.33
CA PHE A 36 -4.58 -3.07 7.12
C PHE A 36 -5.74 -4.04 7.37
N VAL A 37 -5.52 -5.10 8.13
CA VAL A 37 -6.56 -6.10 8.44
C VAL A 37 -7.70 -5.48 9.24
N GLU A 38 -7.39 -4.62 10.21
CA GLU A 38 -8.41 -3.89 10.98
C GLU A 38 -9.24 -2.96 10.09
N ALA A 39 -8.59 -2.22 9.19
CA ALA A 39 -9.28 -1.34 8.24
C ALA A 39 -10.15 -2.13 7.25
N ILE A 40 -9.66 -3.28 6.75
CA ILE A 40 -10.45 -4.19 5.91
C ILE A 40 -11.68 -4.68 6.66
N ALA A 41 -11.51 -5.17 7.89
CA ALA A 41 -12.61 -5.69 8.70
C ALA A 41 -13.65 -4.61 9.04
N ALA A 42 -13.21 -3.38 9.33
CA ALA A 42 -14.10 -2.25 9.58
C ALA A 42 -14.96 -1.92 8.35
N ARG A 43 -14.35 -1.90 7.15
CA ARG A 43 -15.04 -1.68 5.88
C ARG A 43 -16.03 -2.81 5.57
N GLU A 44 -15.63 -4.07 5.77
CA GLU A 44 -16.51 -5.23 5.58
C GLU A 44 -17.71 -5.18 6.54
N ALA A 45 -17.50 -4.79 7.80
CA ALA A 45 -18.57 -4.61 8.77
C ALA A 45 -19.54 -3.46 8.39
N ALA A 46 -19.07 -2.46 7.65
CA ALA A 46 -19.89 -1.41 7.07
C ALA A 46 -20.65 -1.86 5.80
N GLY A 47 -20.41 -3.08 5.30
CA GLY A 47 -20.99 -3.57 4.04
C GLY A 47 -20.43 -2.86 2.81
N GLU A 48 -19.23 -2.27 2.92
CA GLU A 48 -18.63 -1.48 1.85
C GLU A 48 -17.66 -2.32 1.01
N THR A 49 -17.66 -2.08 -0.30
CA THR A 49 -16.70 -2.69 -1.24
C THR A 49 -15.91 -1.60 -1.96
N LEU A 50 -14.60 -1.77 -2.08
CA LEU A 50 -13.76 -0.88 -2.90
C LEU A 50 -13.52 -1.50 -4.28
N ASP A 51 -13.77 -0.72 -5.32
CA ASP A 51 -13.49 -1.03 -6.72
C ASP A 51 -12.44 -0.06 -7.24
N ASN A 52 -11.32 -0.02 -6.54
CA ASN A 52 -10.24 0.92 -6.77
C ASN A 52 -9.21 0.34 -7.75
N ARG A 53 -8.54 1.22 -8.49
CA ARG A 53 -7.49 0.86 -9.43
C ARG A 53 -6.36 1.88 -9.41
N LEU A 54 -5.13 1.37 -9.26
CA LEU A 54 -3.92 2.14 -9.52
C LEU A 54 -3.76 2.31 -11.03
N VAL A 55 -3.98 3.53 -11.53
CA VAL A 55 -3.93 3.86 -12.96
C VAL A 55 -2.48 3.96 -13.42
N THR A 56 -1.70 4.81 -12.75
CA THR A 56 -0.28 5.05 -13.08
C THR A 56 0.51 5.42 -11.82
N ILE A 57 1.81 5.17 -11.87
CA ILE A 57 2.78 5.70 -10.89
C ILE A 57 3.61 6.70 -11.69
N GLU A 58 3.32 7.98 -11.53
CA GLU A 58 3.98 9.06 -12.26
C GLU A 58 5.43 9.24 -11.80
N ARG A 59 5.67 9.07 -10.49
CA ARG A 59 7.01 9.20 -9.93
C ARG A 59 7.21 8.27 -8.73
N ALA A 60 8.42 7.72 -8.63
CA ALA A 60 8.91 7.06 -7.42
C ALA A 60 10.35 7.49 -7.15
N VAL A 61 10.60 8.12 -6.01
CA VAL A 61 11.93 8.63 -5.64
C VAL A 61 12.26 8.26 -4.21
N ILE A 62 13.54 7.92 -3.96
CA ILE A 62 14.01 7.70 -2.59
C ILE A 62 14.02 9.05 -1.87
N ALA A 63 13.23 9.16 -0.81
CA ALA A 63 13.13 10.34 0.04
C ALA A 63 14.12 10.30 1.20
N ASP A 64 14.34 9.12 1.79
CA ASP A 64 15.33 8.89 2.85
C ASP A 64 15.91 7.48 2.77
N ALA A 65 17.13 7.31 3.28
CA ALA A 65 17.73 6.01 3.47
C ALA A 65 18.64 6.01 4.71
N SER A 66 18.42 5.06 5.61
CA SER A 66 19.18 4.94 6.86
C SER A 66 19.48 3.48 7.19
N VAL A 67 20.51 3.28 8.00
CA VAL A 67 20.87 1.97 8.55
C VAL A 67 21.10 2.11 10.04
N SER A 68 20.42 1.29 10.83
CA SER A 68 20.60 1.18 12.27
C SER A 68 20.96 -0.25 12.64
N GLY A 69 22.20 -0.47 13.06
CA GLY A 69 22.72 -1.82 13.33
C GLY A 69 22.71 -2.72 12.09
N ARG A 70 21.73 -3.64 12.03
CA ARG A 70 21.51 -4.53 10.89
C ARG A 70 20.24 -4.24 10.12
N GLU A 71 19.44 -3.28 10.56
CA GLU A 71 18.21 -2.90 9.86
C GLU A 71 18.54 -1.77 8.87
N ALA A 72 18.26 -2.00 7.59
CA ALA A 72 18.23 -0.96 6.59
C ALA A 72 16.79 -0.50 6.38
N ARG A 73 16.60 0.81 6.30
CA ARG A 73 15.32 1.48 6.09
C ARG A 73 15.45 2.40 4.87
N ILE A 74 14.50 2.32 3.94
CA ILE A 74 14.44 3.21 2.77
C ILE A 74 13.02 3.71 2.62
N SER A 75 12.86 5.02 2.63
CA SER A 75 11.57 5.68 2.39
C SER A 75 11.50 6.15 0.94
N VAL A 76 10.39 5.84 0.28
CA VAL A 76 10.14 6.19 -1.13
C VAL A 76 8.90 7.06 -1.19
N ARG A 77 9.02 8.21 -1.84
CA ARG A 77 7.87 9.03 -2.22
C ARG A 77 7.31 8.52 -3.54
N PHE A 78 6.03 8.18 -3.55
CA PHE A 78 5.25 7.85 -4.74
C PHE A 78 4.30 9.00 -5.05
N ASP A 79 4.27 9.41 -6.32
CA ASP A 79 3.17 10.21 -6.86
C ASP A 79 2.45 9.33 -7.89
N ALA A 80 1.16 9.12 -7.71
CA ALA A 80 0.39 8.13 -8.44
C ALA A 80 -1.05 8.59 -8.69
N ASP A 81 -1.68 8.05 -9.72
CA ASP A 81 -3.10 8.29 -9.99
C ASP A 81 -3.91 7.05 -9.63
N ILE A 82 -4.94 7.24 -8.79
CA ILE A 82 -5.82 6.17 -8.33
C ILE A 82 -7.27 6.53 -8.70
N ALA A 83 -7.91 5.65 -9.47
CA ALA A 83 -9.36 5.70 -9.63
C ALA A 83 -9.98 4.96 -8.44
N ALA A 84 -10.78 5.66 -7.64
CA ALA A 84 -11.36 5.11 -6.43
C ALA A 84 -12.88 5.09 -6.50
N ILE A 85 -13.49 3.96 -6.14
CA ILE A 85 -14.94 3.80 -5.98
C ILE A 85 -15.23 2.98 -4.74
N THR A 86 -16.15 3.50 -3.92
CA THR A 86 -16.76 2.77 -2.83
C THR A 86 -18.21 2.45 -3.16
N ARG A 87 -18.60 1.20 -2.97
CA ARG A 87 -19.98 0.73 -3.11
C ARG A 87 -20.53 0.28 -1.77
N ASN A 88 -21.84 0.48 -1.56
CA ASN A 88 -22.55 -0.13 -0.45
C ASN A 88 -22.89 -1.60 -0.74
N GLU A 89 -23.56 -2.27 0.22
CA GLU A 89 -23.96 -3.67 0.13
C GLU A 89 -24.92 -3.94 -1.05
N ALA A 90 -25.72 -2.95 -1.45
CA ALA A 90 -26.60 -3.03 -2.63
C ALA A 90 -25.85 -2.87 -3.96
N GLY A 91 -24.53 -2.63 -3.93
CA GLY A 91 -23.68 -2.40 -5.10
C GLY A 91 -23.75 -0.98 -5.67
N GLU A 92 -24.48 -0.08 -5.01
CA GLU A 92 -24.62 1.31 -5.41
C GLU A 92 -23.35 2.08 -5.06
N VAL A 93 -22.90 2.95 -5.97
CA VAL A 93 -21.75 3.82 -5.71
C VAL A 93 -22.12 4.86 -4.66
N ILE A 94 -21.40 4.87 -3.55
CA ILE A 94 -21.60 5.84 -2.46
C ILE A 94 -20.47 6.88 -2.39
N ALA A 95 -19.32 6.61 -3.02
CA ALA A 95 -18.22 7.57 -3.15
C ALA A 95 -17.36 7.27 -4.39
N GLY A 96 -16.72 8.32 -4.93
CA GLY A 96 -15.70 8.23 -5.97
C GLY A 96 -16.22 8.24 -7.42
N SER A 97 -15.31 8.03 -8.38
CA SER A 97 -15.55 8.03 -9.83
C SER A 97 -14.57 7.08 -10.53
N LEU A 98 -15.01 6.32 -11.55
CA LEU A 98 -14.11 5.49 -12.38
C LEU A 98 -13.39 6.31 -13.45
N THR A 99 -13.91 7.48 -13.82
CA THR A 99 -13.40 8.26 -14.95
C THR A 99 -12.39 9.32 -14.53
N ASP A 100 -12.42 9.70 -13.25
CA ASP A 100 -11.56 10.75 -12.71
C ASP A 100 -10.61 10.09 -11.72
N ALA A 101 -9.37 9.86 -12.15
CA ALA A 101 -8.33 9.41 -11.26
C ALA A 101 -7.91 10.57 -10.34
N VAL A 102 -7.65 10.26 -9.08
CA VAL A 102 -7.18 11.20 -8.08
C VAL A 102 -5.68 11.02 -7.91
N GLU A 103 -4.94 12.12 -8.00
CA GLU A 103 -3.51 12.13 -7.71
C GLU A 103 -3.30 11.91 -6.20
N THR A 104 -2.40 10.99 -5.85
CA THR A 104 -1.97 10.71 -4.48
C THR A 104 -0.48 10.96 -4.33
N HIS A 105 -0.10 11.39 -3.13
CA HIS A 105 1.28 11.61 -2.74
C HIS A 105 1.57 10.80 -1.47
N ASP A 106 2.27 9.68 -1.61
CA ASP A 106 2.51 8.75 -0.52
C ASP A 106 3.99 8.68 -0.19
N ILE A 107 4.33 8.51 1.09
CA ILE A 107 5.68 8.13 1.53
C ILE A 107 5.60 6.76 2.20
N TRP A 108 6.24 5.78 1.59
CA TRP A 108 6.28 4.41 2.11
C TRP A 108 7.68 4.04 2.53
N THR A 109 7.78 3.48 3.73
CA THR A 109 9.06 3.08 4.30
C THR A 109 9.19 1.57 4.27
N PHE A 110 10.26 1.11 3.64
CA PHE A 110 10.59 -0.30 3.54
C PHE A 110 11.77 -0.64 4.43
N VAL A 111 11.70 -1.77 5.12
CA VAL A 111 12.77 -2.28 5.97
C VAL A 111 13.29 -3.62 5.48
N ARG A 112 14.57 -3.87 5.77
CA ARG A 112 15.18 -5.17 5.57
C ARG A 112 16.30 -5.40 6.57
N THR A 113 16.33 -6.60 7.15
CA THR A 113 17.49 -7.07 7.91
C THR A 113 18.64 -7.43 6.96
N LEU A 114 19.76 -6.71 7.06
CA LEU A 114 20.98 -6.95 6.30
C LEU A 114 21.62 -8.30 6.66
N LYS A 115 22.17 -8.99 5.65
CA LYS A 115 22.76 -10.34 5.76
C LYS A 115 21.78 -11.44 6.19
N SER A 116 20.48 -11.13 6.23
CA SER A 116 19.41 -12.13 6.26
C SER A 116 19.46 -12.97 4.98
N ALA A 117 19.17 -14.27 5.10
CA ALA A 117 18.98 -15.15 3.96
C ALA A 117 17.72 -14.79 3.15
N GLY A 118 16.77 -14.07 3.76
CA GLY A 118 15.58 -13.54 3.12
C GLY A 118 15.91 -12.33 2.22
N PRO A 119 15.51 -12.35 0.94
CA PRO A 119 15.76 -11.23 0.04
C PRO A 119 14.78 -10.07 0.22
N ASN A 120 13.65 -10.30 0.90
CA ASN A 120 12.49 -9.43 0.80
C ASN A 120 12.61 -8.19 1.70
N TRP A 121 12.25 -7.05 1.11
CA TRP A 121 11.94 -5.82 1.83
C TRP A 121 10.48 -5.88 2.28
N LYS A 122 10.20 -5.40 3.49
CA LYS A 122 8.85 -5.34 4.05
C LYS A 122 8.41 -3.90 4.22
N LEU A 123 7.14 -3.62 3.99
CA LEU A 123 6.53 -2.33 4.28
C LEU A 123 6.39 -2.18 5.80
N ALA A 124 7.05 -1.16 6.36
CA ALA A 124 7.07 -0.88 7.79
C ALA A 124 6.35 0.43 8.15
N ASP A 125 6.07 1.29 7.17
CA ASP A 125 5.33 2.52 7.41
C ASP A 125 4.67 3.04 6.12
N THR A 126 3.54 3.72 6.27
CA THR A 126 2.81 4.39 5.20
C THR A 126 2.31 5.74 5.70
N ASP A 127 2.63 6.80 4.97
CA ASP A 127 2.20 8.17 5.30
C ASP A 127 1.77 8.92 4.03
N GLU A 128 1.00 9.99 4.20
CA GLU A 128 0.63 10.95 3.15
C GLU A 128 1.61 12.13 3.16
N ALA A 129 2.08 12.55 1.98
CA ALA A 129 3.21 13.48 1.81
C ALA A 129 2.85 14.97 1.74
#